data_AF-A0A968QRA0-F1
#
_entry.id   AF-A0A968QRA0-F1
#
_cell.length_a   1.000
_cell.length_b   1.000
_cell.length_c   1.000
_cell.angle_alpha   90.00
_cell.angle_beta   90.00
_cell.angle_gamma   90.00
#
_symmetry.space_group_name_H-M   'P 1'
#
loop_
_entity.id
_entity.type
_entity.pdbx_description
1 polymer ?
#
loop_
_entity_poly.entity_id
_entity_poly.type
_entity_poly.pdbx_seq_one_letter_code
_entity_poly.pdbx_strand_id
1 'polypeptide(L)'
;MKNRLKIITLILGALFLCTSAAYATSSTMVIDLGDSTTEYAQIGYGTNSNIESLEYWFSQNGITNPDGSAVDPITDQSQAELFYTSETREYEVEFLGIGYASYHSPFGIFTYDGNPYESYDASKLTFYDPLFVQNEVAINSTYKFTVSAGTYFGFYLNSNGSGTNLTTMVAANPDIASSSKVVNKAEYTDGFDNAIFFATNKGYTIAFEDIIGGGDADWEDLVVNFRPTDGSDFTSSSTPEPQTLLLLGLGMIGVASLRRRYGKKNSSLKQYIFFTGHG
;
A
#
# COMPACT_ATOMS: atom_id res chain seq x y z
N MET A 1 -26.30 -38.23 25.56
CA MET A 1 -26.34 -36.86 24.96
C MET A 1 -25.32 -35.90 25.58
N LYS A 2 -25.18 -35.83 26.92
CA LYS A 2 -24.26 -34.88 27.59
C LYS A 2 -22.80 -34.91 27.11
N ASN A 3 -22.22 -36.08 26.83
CA ASN A 3 -20.82 -36.18 26.39
C ASN A 3 -20.57 -35.68 24.96
N ARG A 4 -21.55 -35.79 24.06
CA ARG A 4 -21.42 -35.28 22.68
C ARG A 4 -21.52 -33.76 22.61
N LEU A 5 -22.30 -33.15 23.51
CA LEU A 5 -22.42 -31.69 23.60
C LEU A 5 -21.09 -31.05 24.05
N LYS A 6 -20.42 -31.65 25.04
CA LYS A 6 -19.12 -31.19 25.53
C LYS A 6 -18.04 -31.20 24.44
N ILE A 7 -17.99 -32.25 23.62
CA ILE A 7 -17.01 -32.36 22.51
C ILE A 7 -17.27 -31.29 21.44
N ILE A 8 -18.54 -31.02 21.10
CA ILE A 8 -18.90 -29.98 20.12
C ILE A 8 -18.53 -28.59 20.65
N THR A 9 -18.80 -28.29 21.93
CA THR A 9 -18.41 -27.02 22.54
C THR A 9 -16.90 -26.84 22.59
N LEU A 10 -16.14 -27.93 22.84
CA LEU A 10 -14.69 -27.88 22.85
C LEU A 10 -14.10 -27.63 21.45
N ILE A 11 -14.65 -28.29 20.42
CA ILE A 11 -14.22 -28.12 19.02
C ILE A 11 -14.58 -26.71 18.51
N LEU A 12 -15.77 -26.21 18.84
CA LEU A 12 -16.16 -24.84 18.48
C LEU A 12 -15.32 -23.80 19.21
N GLY A 13 -15.01 -24.01 20.50
CA GLY A 13 -14.11 -23.15 21.26
C GLY A 13 -12.68 -23.16 20.72
N ALA A 14 -12.16 -24.33 20.35
CA ALA A 14 -10.84 -24.46 19.72
C ALA A 14 -10.81 -23.83 18.32
N LEU A 15 -11.86 -23.98 17.50
CA LEU A 15 -11.95 -23.29 16.21
C LEU A 15 -11.96 -21.77 16.40
N PHE A 16 -12.72 -21.26 17.38
CA PHE A 16 -12.84 -19.82 17.64
C PHE A 16 -11.52 -19.22 18.16
N LEU A 17 -10.79 -19.96 19.02
CA LEU A 17 -9.49 -19.55 19.55
C LEU A 17 -8.36 -19.67 18.50
N CYS A 18 -8.47 -20.59 17.54
CA CYS A 18 -7.51 -20.70 16.43
C CYS A 18 -7.78 -19.67 15.31
N THR A 19 -9.00 -19.13 15.19
CA THR A 19 -9.30 -18.04 14.24
C THR A 19 -9.06 -16.64 14.82
N SER A 20 -8.84 -16.53 16.13
CA SER A 20 -8.49 -15.27 16.80
C SER A 20 -6.98 -15.04 16.90
N ALA A 21 -6.16 -15.83 16.21
CA ALA A 21 -4.83 -15.35 15.83
C ALA A 21 -5.10 -14.10 15.00
N ALA A 22 -4.94 -12.96 15.67
CA ALA A 22 -5.35 -11.66 15.21
C ALA A 22 -4.83 -11.46 13.79
N TYR A 23 -5.74 -11.45 12.81
CA TYR A 23 -5.55 -10.62 11.65
C TYR A 23 -5.47 -9.21 12.22
N ALA A 24 -4.26 -8.78 12.58
CA ALA A 24 -3.97 -7.38 12.73
C ALA A 24 -4.23 -6.81 11.35
N THR A 25 -5.48 -6.37 11.12
CA THR A 25 -5.82 -5.58 9.95
C THR A 25 -4.82 -4.45 9.96
N SER A 26 -3.92 -4.41 8.98
CA SER A 26 -2.87 -3.39 9.01
C SER A 26 -3.56 -2.03 9.12
N SER A 27 -3.04 -1.22 10.03
CA SER A 27 -3.62 0.08 10.32
C SER A 27 -3.26 1.12 9.27
N THR A 28 -2.56 0.74 8.19
CA THR A 28 -2.25 1.63 7.07
C THR A 28 -2.75 1.04 5.76
N MET A 29 -3.67 1.75 5.15
CA MET A 29 -4.22 1.44 3.85
C MET A 29 -3.51 2.24 2.77
N VAL A 30 -3.24 1.60 1.66
CA VAL A 30 -2.79 2.26 0.43
C VAL A 30 -4.03 2.76 -0.31
N ILE A 31 -3.99 4.01 -0.74
CA ILE A 31 -5.09 4.71 -1.39
C ILE A 31 -4.71 4.90 -2.85
N ASP A 32 -5.50 4.26 -3.70
CA ASP A 32 -5.54 4.40 -5.15
C ASP A 32 -6.81 5.20 -5.48
N LEU A 33 -6.64 6.26 -6.25
CA LEU A 33 -7.65 7.25 -6.63
C LEU A 33 -7.99 7.15 -8.13
N GLY A 34 -7.55 6.08 -8.77
CA GLY A 34 -7.87 5.75 -10.16
C GLY A 34 -6.77 6.12 -11.13
N ASP A 35 -5.55 6.35 -10.66
CA ASP A 35 -4.41 6.38 -11.58
C ASP A 35 -4.21 5.00 -12.22
N SER A 36 -3.91 5.03 -13.51
CA SER A 36 -3.70 3.84 -14.31
C SER A 36 -2.54 3.99 -15.28
N THR A 37 -1.79 5.09 -15.18
CA THR A 37 -0.56 5.28 -15.92
C THR A 37 0.49 4.29 -15.44
N THR A 38 1.44 4.01 -16.30
CA THR A 38 2.63 3.23 -15.95
C THR A 38 3.77 3.93 -16.61
N GLU A 39 4.70 4.39 -15.79
CA GLU A 39 5.75 5.24 -16.28
C GLU A 39 6.91 4.42 -16.82
N TYR A 40 7.47 4.87 -17.93
CA TYR A 40 8.62 4.22 -18.51
C TYR A 40 9.89 4.83 -17.91
N ALA A 41 10.42 4.17 -16.88
CA ALA A 41 11.71 4.52 -16.30
C ALA A 41 12.84 4.29 -17.32
N GLN A 42 13.35 5.37 -17.89
CA GLN A 42 14.51 5.40 -18.74
C GLN A 42 15.75 5.05 -17.92
N ILE A 43 16.76 4.54 -18.63
CA ILE A 43 18.08 4.42 -18.05
C ILE A 43 18.72 5.81 -18.15
N GLY A 44 19.35 6.29 -17.08
CA GLY A 44 20.04 7.57 -17.07
C GLY A 44 21.20 7.67 -18.07
N TYR A 45 21.84 8.84 -18.09
CA TYR A 45 22.61 9.35 -19.24
C TYR A 45 24.13 9.18 -19.17
N GLY A 46 24.64 8.61 -18.10
CA GLY A 46 26.06 8.43 -17.90
C GLY A 46 26.64 7.28 -18.71
N THR A 47 27.93 7.09 -18.50
CA THR A 47 28.71 6.12 -19.27
C THR A 47 28.45 4.67 -18.87
N ASN A 48 27.67 4.45 -17.80
CA ASN A 48 27.37 3.13 -17.28
C ASN A 48 25.89 2.98 -16.99
N SER A 49 25.15 2.63 -18.04
CA SER A 49 23.72 2.32 -18.05
C SER A 49 23.26 1.34 -16.97
N ASN A 50 24.17 0.53 -16.40
CA ASN A 50 23.79 -0.35 -15.30
C ASN A 50 23.54 0.46 -14.02
N ILE A 51 24.37 1.45 -13.68
CA ILE A 51 24.24 2.15 -12.38
C ILE A 51 23.13 3.21 -12.39
N GLU A 52 22.55 3.46 -13.56
CA GLU A 52 21.49 4.44 -13.81
C GLU A 52 20.18 3.75 -14.21
N SER A 53 20.06 2.48 -13.81
CA SER A 53 18.86 1.69 -13.97
C SER A 53 18.31 1.41 -12.59
N LEU A 54 17.05 1.79 -12.36
CA LEU A 54 16.35 1.47 -11.12
C LEU A 54 16.38 -0.04 -10.81
N GLU A 55 16.22 -0.89 -11.83
CA GLU A 55 16.28 -2.36 -11.68
C GLU A 55 17.63 -2.80 -11.08
N TYR A 56 18.73 -2.35 -11.69
CA TYR A 56 20.08 -2.66 -11.21
C TYR A 56 20.30 -2.11 -9.79
N TRP A 57 19.85 -0.89 -9.55
CA TRP A 57 20.04 -0.25 -8.26
C TRP A 57 19.25 -0.96 -7.14
N PHE A 58 18.00 -1.35 -7.39
CA PHE A 58 17.22 -2.18 -6.48
C PHE A 58 17.94 -3.49 -6.17
N SER A 59 18.49 -4.15 -7.20
CA SER A 59 19.29 -5.36 -7.03
C SER A 59 20.50 -5.17 -6.12
N GLN A 60 21.27 -4.08 -6.31
CA GLN A 60 22.45 -3.81 -5.48
C GLN A 60 22.12 -3.49 -4.02
N ASN A 61 20.91 -3.01 -3.75
CA ASN A 61 20.47 -2.64 -2.40
C ASN A 61 19.59 -3.72 -1.74
N GLY A 62 19.47 -4.89 -2.38
CA GLY A 62 18.68 -6.02 -1.86
C GLY A 62 17.19 -5.69 -1.76
N ILE A 63 16.70 -4.81 -2.62
CA ILE A 63 15.29 -4.45 -2.77
C ILE A 63 14.69 -5.41 -3.78
N THR A 64 13.65 -6.11 -3.34
CA THR A 64 12.94 -7.12 -4.13
C THR A 64 11.45 -6.86 -4.01
N ASN A 65 10.67 -7.48 -4.89
CA ASN A 65 9.24 -7.64 -4.66
C ASN A 65 8.99 -8.36 -3.32
N PRO A 66 7.78 -8.25 -2.74
CA PRO A 66 7.46 -8.90 -1.46
C PRO A 66 7.61 -10.43 -1.50
N ASP A 67 7.50 -11.04 -2.69
CA ASP A 67 7.71 -12.48 -2.90
C ASP A 67 9.19 -12.87 -3.09
N GLY A 68 10.10 -11.91 -3.09
CA GLY A 68 11.54 -12.08 -3.26
C GLY A 68 12.04 -12.06 -4.71
N SER A 69 11.17 -11.88 -5.71
CA SER A 69 11.58 -11.67 -7.10
C SER A 69 12.23 -10.30 -7.31
N ALA A 70 13.01 -10.16 -8.39
CA ALA A 70 13.58 -8.86 -8.76
C ALA A 70 12.45 -7.89 -9.14
N VAL A 71 12.60 -6.62 -8.76
CA VAL A 71 11.64 -5.55 -9.12
C VAL A 71 11.87 -5.17 -10.58
N ASP A 72 10.83 -5.25 -11.40
CA ASP A 72 10.75 -4.69 -12.74
C ASP A 72 10.18 -3.26 -12.66
N PRO A 73 10.97 -2.21 -12.96
CA PRO A 73 10.54 -0.82 -12.82
C PRO A 73 9.33 -0.42 -13.66
N ILE A 74 8.92 -1.24 -14.64
CA ILE A 74 7.74 -0.98 -15.48
C ILE A 74 6.56 -1.79 -14.94
N THR A 75 6.71 -3.10 -14.77
CA THR A 75 5.54 -3.94 -14.46
C THR A 75 5.15 -3.99 -12.99
N ASP A 76 6.08 -3.66 -12.08
CA ASP A 76 5.86 -3.75 -10.63
C ASP A 76 5.51 -2.41 -9.98
N GLN A 77 5.23 -1.38 -10.78
CA GLN A 77 4.74 -0.10 -10.28
C GLN A 77 3.41 -0.26 -9.56
N SER A 78 3.32 0.35 -8.39
CA SER A 78 2.11 0.48 -7.61
C SER A 78 1.42 1.79 -7.95
N GLN A 79 0.11 1.75 -8.14
CA GLN A 79 -0.77 2.91 -8.26
C GLN A 79 -1.06 3.54 -6.88
N ALA A 80 -0.05 3.57 -6.01
CA ALA A 80 -0.19 4.11 -4.67
C ALA A 80 -0.09 5.63 -4.77
N GLU A 81 -1.18 6.32 -4.46
CA GLU A 81 -1.19 7.77 -4.46
C GLU A 81 -1.10 8.29 -3.03
N LEU A 82 -1.97 7.85 -2.12
CA LEU A 82 -1.93 8.26 -0.71
C LEU A 82 -1.81 7.07 0.22
N PHE A 83 -1.51 7.35 1.48
CA PHE A 83 -1.65 6.40 2.57
C PHE A 83 -2.68 6.93 3.55
N TYR A 84 -3.50 6.03 4.11
CA TYR A 84 -4.45 6.34 5.17
C TYR A 84 -4.11 5.52 6.39
N THR A 85 -4.09 6.12 7.57
CA THR A 85 -3.94 5.35 8.81
C THR A 85 -5.14 5.45 9.74
N SER A 86 -5.61 4.31 10.24
CA SER A 86 -6.75 4.22 11.16
C SER A 86 -6.36 4.41 12.63
N GLU A 87 -5.07 4.41 12.95
CA GLU A 87 -4.54 4.61 14.30
C GLU A 87 -3.35 5.57 14.27
N THR A 88 -2.98 6.11 15.44
CA THR A 88 -1.77 6.95 15.50
C THR A 88 -0.56 6.03 15.40
N ARG A 89 0.30 6.27 14.41
CA ARG A 89 1.35 5.32 14.05
C ARG A 89 2.67 6.00 13.73
N GLU A 90 3.77 5.36 14.13
CA GLU A 90 5.13 5.78 13.78
C GLU A 90 5.59 5.03 12.51
N TYR A 91 6.22 5.79 11.63
CA TYR A 91 6.81 5.31 10.39
C TYR A 91 8.27 5.72 10.32
N GLU A 92 9.00 5.03 9.45
CA GLU A 92 10.34 5.40 9.08
C GLU A 92 10.49 5.53 7.57
N VAL A 93 11.33 6.49 7.18
CA VAL A 93 11.84 6.67 5.84
C VAL A 93 13.35 6.49 5.87
N GLU A 94 13.87 5.65 4.99
CA GLU A 94 15.31 5.47 4.77
C GLU A 94 15.69 6.14 3.44
N PHE A 95 16.61 7.09 3.49
CA PHE A 95 17.16 7.74 2.31
C PHE A 95 18.20 6.84 1.63
N LEU A 96 18.01 6.51 0.35
CA LEU A 96 18.84 5.53 -0.33
C LEU A 96 19.89 6.13 -1.27
N GLY A 97 19.88 7.45 -1.44
CA GLY A 97 21.03 8.14 -2.03
C GLY A 97 21.22 7.94 -3.53
N ILE A 98 20.18 7.55 -4.27
CA ILE A 98 20.19 7.80 -5.71
C ILE A 98 19.93 9.28 -5.92
N GLY A 99 20.64 9.85 -6.87
CA GLY A 99 20.72 11.27 -7.13
C GLY A 99 22.12 11.62 -7.60
N TYR A 100 22.45 11.24 -8.85
CA TYR A 100 23.62 11.81 -9.51
C TYR A 100 23.50 13.32 -9.67
N ALA A 101 22.26 13.80 -9.66
CA ALA A 101 21.99 15.20 -9.57
C ALA A 101 22.44 15.76 -8.21
N SER A 102 23.26 16.82 -8.28
CA SER A 102 23.76 17.55 -7.12
C SER A 102 22.69 18.43 -6.47
N TYR A 103 21.43 17.97 -6.44
CA TYR A 103 20.31 18.71 -5.87
C TYR A 103 20.33 18.65 -4.35
N HIS A 104 19.78 19.70 -3.75
CA HIS A 104 19.69 19.86 -2.30
C HIS A 104 18.23 19.90 -1.88
N SER A 105 17.41 19.05 -2.51
CA SER A 105 15.96 19.13 -2.41
C SER A 105 15.47 18.66 -1.03
N PRO A 106 14.73 19.48 -0.27
CA PRO A 106 14.12 19.03 0.97
C PRO A 106 13.02 17.99 0.71
N PHE A 107 13.11 16.85 1.37
CA PHE A 107 12.12 15.78 1.33
C PHE A 107 11.34 15.73 2.64
N GLY A 108 10.02 15.59 2.57
CA GLY A 108 9.20 15.53 3.76
C GLY A 108 7.85 14.85 3.55
N ILE A 109 7.00 14.99 4.57
CA ILE A 109 5.65 14.44 4.56
C ILE A 109 4.60 15.55 4.57
N PHE A 110 3.44 15.26 4.01
CA PHE A 110 2.25 16.09 4.19
C PHE A 110 1.09 15.22 4.68
N THR A 111 0.14 15.84 5.37
CA THR A 111 -1.17 15.22 5.68
C THR A 111 -2.29 15.91 4.93
N TYR A 112 -3.38 15.19 4.69
CA TYR A 112 -4.58 15.67 4.03
C TYR A 112 -5.82 15.33 4.87
N ASP A 113 -6.54 16.37 5.30
CA ASP A 113 -7.72 16.24 6.16
C ASP A 113 -9.05 16.21 5.37
N GLY A 114 -8.97 16.08 4.04
CA GLY A 114 -10.14 15.93 3.17
C GLY A 114 -10.51 14.47 2.89
N ASN A 115 -11.62 14.26 2.17
CA ASN A 115 -11.95 12.98 1.56
C ASN A 115 -11.37 12.95 0.14
N PRO A 116 -10.31 12.18 -0.15
CA PRO A 116 -9.67 12.19 -1.46
C PRO A 116 -10.56 11.59 -2.56
N TYR A 117 -11.61 10.86 -2.22
CA TYR A 117 -12.54 10.24 -3.17
C TYR A 117 -13.68 11.15 -3.67
N GLU A 118 -13.87 12.32 -3.04
CA GLU A 118 -14.97 13.24 -3.41
C GLU A 118 -14.49 14.41 -4.25
N SER A 119 -13.59 15.21 -3.67
CA SER A 119 -12.98 16.36 -4.33
C SER A 119 -11.69 16.72 -3.61
N TYR A 120 -10.66 17.00 -4.40
CA TYR A 120 -9.38 17.46 -3.89
C TYR A 120 -9.45 18.95 -3.51
N ASP A 121 -8.92 19.31 -2.33
CA ASP A 121 -8.86 20.68 -1.82
C ASP A 121 -7.50 20.96 -1.17
N ALA A 122 -6.65 21.69 -1.90
CA ALA A 122 -5.29 22.03 -1.45
C ALA A 122 -5.23 22.79 -0.12
N SER A 123 -6.30 23.46 0.29
CA SER A 123 -6.33 24.15 1.59
C SER A 123 -6.36 23.20 2.79
N LYS A 124 -6.63 21.90 2.54
CA LYS A 124 -6.64 20.84 3.56
C LYS A 124 -5.30 20.11 3.68
N LEU A 125 -4.29 20.52 2.92
CA LEU A 125 -2.93 20.01 3.07
C LEU A 125 -2.22 20.69 4.23
N THR A 126 -1.53 19.89 5.04
CA THR A 126 -0.57 20.38 6.03
C THR A 126 0.80 19.79 5.72
N PHE A 127 1.76 20.66 5.46
CA PHE A 127 3.16 20.31 5.25
C PHE A 127 3.91 20.33 6.58
N TYR A 128 4.70 19.30 6.82
CA TYR A 128 5.61 19.25 7.96
C TYR A 128 7.00 19.70 7.55
N ASP A 129 7.84 20.02 8.55
CA ASP A 129 9.26 20.27 8.32
C ASP A 129 9.90 19.09 7.56
N PRO A 130 10.83 19.35 6.63
CA PRO A 130 11.52 18.30 5.90
C PRO A 130 12.16 17.29 6.85
N LEU A 131 12.05 16.00 6.50
CA LEU A 131 12.73 14.93 7.20
C LEU A 131 14.24 15.01 6.98
N PHE A 132 14.64 15.34 5.75
CA PHE A 132 16.03 15.57 5.38
C PHE A 132 16.13 16.46 4.15
N VAL A 133 17.36 16.86 3.85
CA VAL A 133 17.73 17.56 2.61
C VAL A 133 18.64 16.63 1.83
N GLN A 134 18.26 16.34 0.57
CA GLN A 134 19.04 15.50 -0.33
C GLN A 134 20.50 16.00 -0.42
N ASN A 135 21.47 15.10 -0.53
CA ASN A 135 22.90 15.39 -0.60
C ASN A 135 23.51 16.13 0.61
N GLU A 136 22.72 16.38 1.67
CA GLU A 136 23.21 16.90 2.95
C GLU A 136 23.20 15.85 4.07
N VAL A 137 22.68 14.66 3.75
CA VAL A 137 22.56 13.54 4.69
C VAL A 137 23.26 12.30 4.13
N ALA A 138 23.73 11.44 5.04
CA ALA A 138 24.37 10.19 4.64
C ALA A 138 23.37 9.23 3.98
N ILE A 139 23.84 8.49 2.98
CA ILE A 139 23.11 7.37 2.39
C ILE A 139 22.76 6.34 3.49
N ASN A 140 21.58 5.74 3.40
CA ASN A 140 20.98 4.84 4.38
C ASN A 140 20.69 5.49 5.74
N SER A 141 20.51 6.82 5.76
CA SER A 141 20.00 7.49 6.96
C SER A 141 18.50 7.28 7.10
N THR A 142 18.06 6.99 8.32
CA THR A 142 16.65 6.72 8.64
C THR A 142 16.05 7.84 9.48
N TYR A 143 14.87 8.29 9.09
CA TYR A 143 14.10 9.35 9.75
C TYR A 143 12.75 8.81 10.16
N LYS A 144 12.29 9.19 11.34
CA LYS A 144 11.02 8.74 11.90
C LYS A 144 10.01 9.88 11.95
N PHE A 145 8.75 9.56 11.73
CA PHE A 145 7.65 10.50 11.86
C PHE A 145 6.39 9.80 12.37
N THR A 146 5.45 10.57 12.92
CA THR A 146 4.19 10.05 13.43
C THR A 146 3.03 10.67 12.66
N VAL A 147 2.09 9.85 12.23
CA VAL A 147 0.82 10.28 11.64
C VAL A 147 -0.31 9.97 12.61
N SER A 148 -1.22 10.93 12.78
CA SER A 148 -2.38 10.76 13.66
C SER A 148 -3.41 9.79 13.05
N ALA A 149 -4.22 9.19 13.92
CA ALA A 149 -5.31 8.33 13.48
C ALA A 149 -6.33 9.08 12.62
N GLY A 150 -6.86 8.43 11.59
CA GLY A 150 -7.90 8.98 10.72
C GLY A 150 -7.37 9.98 9.68
N THR A 151 -6.07 9.95 9.39
CA THR A 151 -5.40 10.94 8.54
C THR A 151 -4.89 10.29 7.25
N TYR A 152 -5.08 10.99 6.14
CA TYR A 152 -4.39 10.69 4.88
C TYR A 152 -3.03 11.39 4.86
N PHE A 153 -2.01 10.77 4.28
CA PHE A 153 -0.68 11.35 4.16
C PHE A 153 0.02 10.88 2.90
N GLY A 154 1.04 11.64 2.51
CA GLY A 154 1.92 11.36 1.38
C GLY A 154 3.27 12.05 1.57
N PHE A 155 4.07 12.09 0.51
CA PHE A 155 5.41 12.66 0.55
C PHE A 155 5.54 13.84 -0.40
N TYR A 156 6.48 14.71 -0.10
CA TYR A 156 6.82 15.81 -0.99
C TYR A 156 8.33 15.91 -1.18
N LEU A 157 8.71 16.41 -2.35
CA LEU A 157 10.05 16.84 -2.69
C LEU A 157 10.00 18.30 -3.09
N ASN A 158 10.70 19.16 -2.35
CA ASN A 158 10.81 20.57 -2.69
C ASN A 158 12.04 20.79 -3.57
N SER A 159 11.83 21.23 -4.81
CA SER A 159 12.90 21.48 -5.78
C SER A 159 13.61 22.80 -5.53
N ASN A 160 14.24 22.94 -4.35
CA ASN A 160 15.08 24.09 -3.97
C ASN A 160 14.40 25.45 -4.13
N GLY A 161 13.13 25.56 -3.73
CA GLY A 161 12.38 26.81 -3.80
C GLY A 161 11.76 27.12 -5.17
N SER A 162 11.88 26.22 -6.14
CA SER A 162 11.16 26.30 -7.42
C SER A 162 9.74 25.74 -7.34
N GLY A 163 9.38 25.11 -6.20
CA GLY A 163 8.06 24.54 -5.94
C GLY A 163 8.14 23.35 -4.99
N THR A 164 6.99 22.97 -4.43
CA THR A 164 6.82 21.73 -3.65
C THR A 164 6.09 20.72 -4.54
N ASN A 165 6.76 19.62 -4.90
CA ASN A 165 6.17 18.55 -5.68
C ASN A 165 5.68 17.47 -4.74
N LEU A 166 4.45 17.02 -4.95
CA LEU A 166 3.85 15.98 -4.12
C LEU A 166 3.93 14.65 -4.87
N THR A 167 3.93 13.56 -4.14
CA THR A 167 3.84 12.22 -4.73
C THR A 167 2.49 11.89 -5.38
N THR A 168 1.50 12.80 -5.36
CA THR A 168 0.08 12.46 -5.57
C THR A 168 -0.86 13.69 -5.56
N MET A 169 -2.04 13.54 -6.19
CA MET A 169 -3.27 14.39 -6.19
C MET A 169 -3.16 15.86 -6.62
N VAL A 170 -1.97 16.44 -6.62
CA VAL A 170 -1.76 17.90 -6.61
C VAL A 170 -0.58 18.32 -7.45
N ALA A 171 0.34 17.39 -7.67
CA ALA A 171 1.45 17.62 -8.56
C ALA A 171 0.89 17.43 -9.97
N ALA A 172 0.84 18.51 -10.75
CA ALA A 172 0.61 18.35 -12.18
C ALA A 172 1.76 17.51 -12.73
N ASN A 173 1.43 16.50 -13.51
CA ASN A 173 2.40 15.75 -14.27
C ASN A 173 3.18 16.74 -15.14
N PRO A 174 4.52 16.85 -15.01
CA PRO A 174 5.31 17.75 -15.83
C PRO A 174 5.02 17.58 -17.32
N ASP A 175 4.98 18.71 -18.03
CA ASP A 175 4.78 18.71 -19.48
C ASP A 175 6.02 18.15 -20.17
N ILE A 176 5.90 16.91 -20.63
CA ILE A 176 6.96 16.18 -21.31
C ILE A 176 7.38 16.79 -22.65
N ALA A 177 6.54 17.64 -23.25
CA ALA A 177 6.89 18.35 -24.46
C ALA A 177 8.15 19.23 -24.24
N SER A 178 8.33 19.72 -23.01
CA SER A 178 9.44 20.57 -22.62
C SER A 178 10.76 19.80 -22.43
N SER A 179 10.73 18.51 -22.07
CA SER A 179 11.95 17.73 -21.85
C SER A 179 12.59 17.32 -23.17
N SER A 180 13.78 17.79 -23.51
CA SER A 180 14.51 17.29 -24.69
C SER A 180 15.04 15.87 -24.53
N LYS A 181 14.93 15.30 -23.32
CA LYS A 181 15.65 14.11 -22.90
C LYS A 181 14.78 12.85 -22.98
N VAL A 182 13.48 12.97 -22.73
CA VAL A 182 12.56 11.83 -22.85
C VAL A 182 12.48 11.32 -24.30
N VAL A 183 12.79 10.04 -24.52
CA VAL A 183 12.81 9.39 -25.84
C VAL A 183 11.45 8.86 -26.31
N ASN A 184 10.55 8.56 -25.38
CA ASN A 184 9.23 7.94 -25.63
C ASN A 184 8.06 8.90 -25.31
N LYS A 185 8.21 10.19 -25.60
CA LYS A 185 7.20 11.24 -25.31
C LYS A 185 5.76 10.92 -25.74
N ALA A 186 5.61 10.13 -26.80
CA ALA A 186 4.30 9.76 -27.32
C ALA A 186 3.49 8.87 -26.35
N GLU A 187 4.16 8.24 -25.37
CA GLU A 187 3.54 7.40 -24.35
C GLU A 187 3.00 8.22 -23.17
N TYR A 188 3.44 9.47 -23.03
CA TYR A 188 3.11 10.38 -21.93
C TYR A 188 2.19 11.51 -22.41
N THR A 189 1.01 11.15 -22.91
CA THR A 189 0.08 12.13 -23.48
C THR A 189 -0.46 13.14 -22.48
N ASP A 190 -0.48 12.76 -21.19
CA ASP A 190 -0.98 13.57 -20.08
C ASP A 190 0.14 14.05 -19.13
N GLY A 191 1.41 13.90 -19.55
CA GLY A 191 2.59 14.08 -18.71
C GLY A 191 3.03 12.75 -18.06
N PHE A 192 3.96 12.83 -17.10
CA PHE A 192 4.36 11.70 -16.25
C PHE A 192 4.31 12.06 -14.76
N ASP A 193 4.24 11.09 -13.86
CA ASP A 193 4.19 11.30 -12.42
C ASP A 193 5.53 11.69 -11.82
N ASN A 194 5.53 12.67 -10.91
CA ASN A 194 6.76 13.13 -10.25
C ASN A 194 7.41 12.07 -9.34
N ALA A 195 6.65 11.03 -8.98
CA ALA A 195 7.15 9.91 -8.21
C ALA A 195 6.45 8.62 -8.62
N ILE A 196 7.21 7.54 -8.66
CA ILE A 196 6.71 6.18 -8.84
C ILE A 196 6.91 5.37 -7.56
N PHE A 197 6.00 4.43 -7.33
CA PHE A 197 5.94 3.63 -6.11
C PHE A 197 6.12 2.15 -6.42
N PHE A 198 6.81 1.44 -5.55
CA PHE A 198 6.96 -0.02 -5.62
C PHE A 198 6.65 -0.62 -4.26
N ALA A 199 5.77 -1.64 -4.23
CA ALA A 199 5.63 -2.48 -3.06
C ALA A 199 6.80 -3.47 -3.02
N THR A 200 7.58 -3.49 -1.94
CA THR A 200 8.86 -4.22 -1.87
C THR A 200 9.01 -4.95 -0.53
N ASN A 201 10.05 -5.76 -0.41
CA ASN A 201 10.48 -6.39 0.85
C ASN A 201 10.93 -5.39 1.94
N LYS A 202 10.97 -4.09 1.64
CA LYS A 202 11.30 -3.00 2.57
C LYS A 202 10.10 -2.13 2.94
N GLY A 203 8.89 -2.48 2.49
CA GLY A 203 7.72 -1.60 2.53
C GLY A 203 7.51 -0.98 1.16
N TYR A 204 7.22 0.31 1.09
CA TYR A 204 7.16 1.03 -0.17
C TYR A 204 8.51 1.64 -0.52
N THR A 205 9.03 1.35 -1.71
CA THR A 205 10.13 2.12 -2.29
C THR A 205 9.52 3.21 -3.16
N ILE A 206 9.92 4.45 -2.94
CA ILE A 206 9.42 5.63 -3.66
C ILE A 206 10.60 6.24 -4.41
N ALA A 207 10.45 6.43 -5.71
CA ALA A 207 11.45 6.98 -6.59
C ALA A 207 10.91 8.27 -7.21
N PHE A 208 11.63 9.38 -7.07
CA PHE A 208 11.24 10.69 -7.57
C PHE A 208 12.09 11.08 -8.78
N GLU A 209 11.43 11.80 -9.68
CA GLU A 209 12.00 12.43 -10.85
C GLU A 209 12.37 13.89 -10.55
N ASP A 210 13.48 14.38 -11.12
CA ASP A 210 13.76 15.80 -11.15
C ASP A 210 12.78 16.53 -12.06
N ILE A 211 12.51 17.79 -11.73
CA ILE A 211 11.72 18.65 -12.62
C ILE A 211 12.49 19.89 -13.05
N ILE A 212 13.72 20.06 -12.56
CA ILE A 212 14.53 21.22 -12.92
C ILE A 212 15.02 21.04 -14.35
N GLY A 213 14.24 21.55 -15.30
CA GLY A 213 14.50 21.39 -16.73
C GLY A 213 13.56 20.40 -17.43
N GLY A 214 12.50 19.95 -16.75
CA GLY A 214 11.43 19.13 -17.32
C GLY A 214 11.56 17.62 -17.10
N GLY A 215 12.50 17.18 -16.25
CA GLY A 215 12.78 15.77 -16.01
C GLY A 215 13.36 15.07 -17.23
N ASP A 216 13.90 13.89 -17.01
CA ASP A 216 14.37 12.97 -18.02
C ASP A 216 13.86 11.53 -17.88
N ALA A 217 12.93 11.34 -16.96
CA ALA A 217 12.11 10.16 -16.77
C ALA A 217 12.96 8.93 -16.44
N ASP A 218 13.93 9.06 -15.54
CA ASP A 218 14.71 7.94 -15.00
C ASP A 218 14.40 7.63 -13.52
N TRP A 219 13.68 8.52 -12.84
CA TRP A 219 13.23 8.48 -11.43
C TRP A 219 14.36 8.16 -10.45
N GLU A 220 15.60 8.46 -10.83
CA GLU A 220 16.77 8.11 -10.04
C GLU A 220 17.27 9.30 -9.19
N ASP A 221 16.57 10.43 -9.24
CA ASP A 221 16.97 11.63 -8.52
C ASP A 221 16.82 11.52 -7.02
N LEU A 222 15.80 10.84 -6.51
CA LEU A 222 15.67 10.55 -5.10
C LEU A 222 14.91 9.26 -4.91
N VAL A 223 15.54 8.29 -4.24
CA VAL A 223 14.88 7.06 -3.84
C VAL A 223 14.91 6.88 -2.33
N VAL A 224 13.76 6.50 -1.79
CA VAL A 224 13.55 6.25 -0.37
C VAL A 224 12.80 4.95 -0.13
N ASN A 225 13.12 4.25 0.96
CA ASN A 225 12.24 3.22 1.50
C ASN A 225 11.34 3.84 2.56
N PHE A 226 10.09 3.40 2.62
CA PHE A 226 9.10 3.84 3.58
C PHE A 226 8.37 2.63 4.17
N ARG A 227 8.32 2.55 5.50
CA ARG A 227 7.56 1.51 6.20
C ARG A 227 7.14 1.92 7.61
N PRO A 228 6.17 1.21 8.20
CA PRO A 228 5.87 1.36 9.62
C PRO A 228 6.98 0.79 10.51
N THR A 229 7.22 1.40 11.67
CA THR A 229 8.32 0.97 12.58
C THR A 229 7.97 -0.23 13.45
N ASP A 230 6.69 -0.59 13.52
CA ASP A 230 6.18 -1.73 14.30
C ASP A 230 6.32 -3.08 13.56
N GLY A 231 6.84 -3.07 12.32
CA GLY A 231 7.05 -4.27 11.51
C GLY A 231 5.79 -4.85 10.88
N SER A 232 4.65 -4.18 11.04
CA SER A 232 3.41 -4.50 10.32
C SER A 232 3.50 -3.98 8.88
N ASP A 233 3.10 -4.82 7.92
CA ASP A 233 3.06 -4.45 6.50
C ASP A 233 1.95 -3.44 6.18
N PHE A 234 1.93 -3.00 4.92
CA PHE A 234 0.81 -2.25 4.35
C PHE A 234 -0.28 -3.20 3.89
N THR A 235 -1.54 -2.89 4.22
CA THR A 235 -2.67 -3.54 3.57
C THR A 235 -2.88 -2.87 2.22
N SER A 236 -2.60 -3.60 1.15
CA SER A 236 -3.24 -3.30 -0.12
C SER A 236 -4.76 -3.43 0.11
N SER A 237 -5.56 -2.62 -0.58
CA SER A 237 -7.04 -2.67 -0.51
C SER A 237 -7.63 -3.97 -1.10
N SER A 238 -6.84 -5.06 -1.12
CA SER A 238 -7.18 -6.31 -1.73
C SER A 238 -8.48 -6.84 -1.14
N THR A 239 -9.43 -7.01 -2.04
CA THR A 239 -10.68 -7.75 -1.88
C THR A 239 -10.46 -8.97 -0.97
N PRO A 240 -11.40 -9.31 -0.05
CA PRO A 240 -11.21 -10.41 0.89
C PRO A 240 -10.66 -11.65 0.19
N GLU A 241 -9.51 -12.13 0.65
CA GLU A 241 -8.82 -13.23 -0.02
C GLU A 241 -9.78 -14.40 -0.27
N PRO A 242 -9.63 -15.14 -1.40
CA PRO A 242 -10.50 -16.27 -1.73
C PRO A 242 -10.65 -17.29 -0.60
N GLN A 243 -9.63 -17.41 0.26
CA GLN A 243 -9.64 -18.29 1.42
C GLN A 243 -10.64 -17.84 2.50
N THR A 244 -10.80 -16.54 2.72
CA THR A 244 -11.78 -15.96 3.65
C THR A 244 -13.21 -16.20 3.15
N LEU A 245 -13.44 -16.02 1.84
CA LEU A 245 -14.72 -16.35 1.21
C LEU A 245 -15.03 -17.85 1.26
N LEU A 246 -14.02 -18.70 1.05
CA LEU A 246 -14.15 -20.14 1.19
C LEU A 246 -14.50 -20.54 2.63
N LEU A 247 -13.82 -19.97 3.63
CA LEU A 247 -14.06 -20.25 5.04
C LEU A 247 -15.47 -19.80 5.45
N LEU A 248 -15.89 -18.62 5.01
CA LEU A 248 -17.26 -18.12 5.22
C LEU A 248 -18.29 -19.05 4.56
N GLY A 249 -18.03 -19.48 3.32
CA GLY A 249 -18.87 -20.43 2.58
C GLY A 249 -19.00 -21.78 3.30
N LEU A 250 -17.88 -22.36 3.76
CA LEU A 250 -17.85 -23.60 4.53
C LEU A 250 -18.55 -23.44 5.88
N GLY A 251 -18.37 -22.30 6.55
CA GLY A 251 -19.06 -21.95 7.78
C GLY A 251 -20.59 -21.98 7.62
N MET A 252 -21.10 -21.37 6.55
CA MET A 252 -22.53 -21.39 6.24
C MET A 252 -23.06 -22.79 5.94
N ILE A 253 -22.31 -23.61 5.19
CA ILE A 253 -22.68 -25.02 4.93
C ILE A 253 -22.75 -25.82 6.23
N GLY A 254 -21.82 -25.59 7.16
CA GLY A 254 -21.81 -26.19 8.48
C GLY A 254 -23.06 -25.84 9.29
N VAL A 255 -23.43 -24.56 9.36
CA VAL A 255 -24.65 -24.09 10.05
C VAL A 255 -25.92 -24.69 9.43
N ALA A 256 -26.03 -24.67 8.10
CA ALA A 256 -27.17 -25.26 7.40
C ALA A 256 -27.33 -26.76 7.67
N SER A 257 -26.21 -27.49 7.70
CA SER A 257 -26.17 -28.92 7.99
C SER A 257 -26.60 -29.25 9.42
N LEU A 258 -26.23 -28.41 10.40
CA LEU A 258 -26.69 -28.54 11.78
C LEU A 258 -28.20 -28.29 11.90
N ARG A 259 -28.73 -27.27 11.23
CA ARG A 259 -30.18 -26.97 11.22
C ARG A 259 -31.01 -28.14 10.69
N ARG A 260 -30.58 -28.79 9.61
CA ARG A 260 -31.28 -29.97 9.04
C ARG A 260 -31.35 -31.16 10.02
N ARG A 261 -30.30 -31.37 10.82
CA ARG A 261 -30.25 -32.46 11.80
C ARG A 261 -31.18 -32.22 13.00
N TYR A 262 -31.30 -30.99 13.46
CA TYR A 262 -32.19 -30.66 14.59
C TYR A 262 -33.68 -30.65 14.18
N GLY A 263 -34.01 -30.22 12.96
CA GLY A 263 -35.41 -30.21 12.47
C GLY A 263 -36.07 -31.59 12.39
N LYS A 264 -35.31 -32.65 12.07
CA LYS A 264 -35.87 -34.01 11.94
C LYS A 264 -36.21 -34.69 13.28
N LYS A 265 -35.64 -34.25 14.42
CA LYS A 265 -35.93 -34.87 15.72
C LYS A 265 -37.30 -34.48 16.30
N ASN A 266 -37.81 -33.30 15.97
CA ASN A 266 -39.09 -32.81 16.47
C ASN A 266 -40.31 -33.32 15.68
N SER A 267 -40.12 -33.98 14.52
CA SER A 267 -41.24 -34.54 13.75
C SER A 267 -41.67 -35.95 14.17
N SER A 268 -40.92 -36.62 15.06
CA SER A 268 -41.26 -37.98 15.52
C SER A 268 -42.14 -38.02 16.78
N LEU A 269 -42.46 -36.87 17.38
CA LEU A 269 -43.22 -36.77 18.64
C LEU A 269 -44.75 -36.61 18.46
N LYS A 270 -45.27 -36.72 17.23
CA LYS A 270 -46.71 -36.51 16.93
C LYS A 270 -47.54 -37.79 16.71
N GLN A 271 -47.06 -38.98 17.10
CA GLN A 271 -47.74 -40.24 16.75
C GLN A 271 -48.39 -41.03 17.90
N TYR A 272 -48.60 -40.43 19.10
CA TYR A 272 -49.20 -41.15 20.23
C TYR A 272 -50.30 -40.34 20.96
N ILE A 273 -51.36 -39.89 20.29
CA ILE A 273 -52.65 -39.60 20.96
C ILE A 273 -53.78 -39.87 19.96
N PHE A 274 -54.27 -41.10 19.89
CA PHE A 274 -55.65 -41.42 19.46
C PHE A 274 -55.87 -42.91 19.72
N PHE A 275 -56.37 -43.27 20.90
CA PHE A 275 -57.21 -44.46 21.07
C PHE A 275 -57.94 -44.38 22.42
N THR A 276 -59.13 -44.95 22.45
CA THR A 276 -60.14 -45.05 23.54
C THR A 276 -61.10 -43.85 23.60
N GLY A 277 -62.43 -44.02 23.50
CA GLY A 277 -63.20 -45.27 23.39
C GLY A 277 -64.66 -45.02 23.02
N HIS A 278 -65.27 -46.08 22.50
CA HIS A 278 -66.71 -46.30 22.48
C HIS A 278 -67.20 -46.71 23.87
N GLY A 279 -68.41 -46.28 24.21
CA GLY A 279 -69.17 -46.65 25.39
C GLY A 279 -70.34 -45.70 25.57
#